data_AF-A0A0G2G9E2-F1
#
_entry.id   AF-A0A0G2G9E2-F1
#
_cell.length_a   1.000
_cell.length_b   1.000
_cell.length_c   1.000
_cell.angle_alpha   90.00
_cell.angle_beta   90.00
_cell.angle_gamma   90.00
#
_symmetry.space_group_name_H-M   'P 1'
#
loop_
_entity.id
_entity.type
_entity.pdbx_description
1 polymer ?
#
loop_
_entity_poly.entity_id
_entity_poly.type
_entity_poly.pdbx_seq_one_letter_code
_entity_poly.pdbx_strand_id
1 'polypeptide(L)'
;MDDADLKLFLAFYVITGDAIVGVGFSLLLNAPDSDTIPPALWAFLVLTLPVPCLIATLTFAWFVMEDIQDLMQKLRRWVVRAPKRLCGRLMPRTQEETGVARLPNELLLQIVAHLPATDALALHATCRRLRRLYYPHAATLDDRADLAARCRRDDFARACQAQRDGKLKHGALVCSYCRATHPRNHFAAHERARPLERRRCLGATTAVALCPHRAVRHEQLLAAAQCSREPMLRCEPCDAEAWPYIYNSSHLSSVTLKRTYFRMQVPRHSTIPRPTLAAAVAASGGPICPHMDAEEAARRFPDSWLRMPWDGSAVGSAAVRCDDIWCNARLELELELQPREKGAVTAVVIAMKSKRLLFLVTKTGAVHERWMNACIEASSSTVRRLRR
;
A
#
# COMPACT_ATOMS: atom_id res chain seq x y z
N MET A 1 29.45 49.36 -11.88
CA MET A 1 28.68 48.49 -10.97
C MET A 1 29.68 47.51 -10.45
N ASP A 2 29.97 47.65 -9.17
CA ASP A 2 31.16 47.08 -8.57
C ASP A 2 30.82 45.63 -8.21
N ASP A 3 31.81 44.76 -8.03
CA ASP A 3 31.55 43.33 -7.74
C ASP A 3 30.69 43.16 -6.45
N ALA A 4 30.76 44.14 -5.55
CA ALA A 4 29.90 44.24 -4.37
C ALA A 4 28.43 44.56 -4.72
N ASP A 5 28.19 45.50 -5.65
CA ASP A 5 26.84 45.88 -6.08
C ASP A 5 26.17 44.76 -6.88
N LEU A 6 26.94 44.01 -7.67
CA LEU A 6 26.43 42.85 -8.41
C LEU A 6 26.00 41.72 -7.47
N LYS A 7 26.76 41.48 -6.40
CA LYS A 7 26.41 40.50 -5.37
C LYS A 7 25.18 40.94 -4.57
N LEU A 8 25.07 42.22 -4.25
CA LEU A 8 23.91 42.76 -3.54
C LEU A 8 22.64 42.69 -4.40
N PHE A 9 22.76 43.02 -5.69
CA PHE A 9 21.67 42.93 -6.66
C PHE A 9 21.21 41.48 -6.86
N LEU A 10 22.14 40.52 -7.00
CA LEU A 10 21.82 39.10 -7.11
C LEU A 10 21.17 38.56 -5.83
N ALA A 11 21.67 38.94 -4.64
CA ALA A 11 21.07 38.54 -3.38
C ALA A 11 19.64 39.10 -3.23
N PHE A 12 19.43 40.37 -3.57
CA PHE A 12 18.11 40.98 -3.56
C PHE A 12 17.16 40.30 -4.55
N TYR A 13 17.62 39.99 -5.76
CA TYR A 13 16.85 39.29 -6.78
C TYR A 13 16.45 37.87 -6.36
N VAL A 14 17.36 37.13 -5.70
CA VAL A 14 17.06 35.79 -5.17
C VAL A 14 16.04 35.88 -4.04
N ILE A 15 16.21 36.79 -3.08
CA ILE A 15 15.31 36.93 -1.94
C ILE A 15 13.90 37.40 -2.36
N THR A 16 13.83 38.38 -3.26
CA THR A 16 12.53 38.86 -3.77
C THR A 16 11.88 37.84 -4.70
N GLY A 17 12.67 37.10 -5.48
CA GLY A 17 12.20 35.96 -6.27
C GLY A 17 11.57 34.88 -5.39
N ASP A 18 12.26 34.45 -4.34
CA ASP A 18 11.77 33.41 -3.42
C ASP A 18 10.53 33.86 -2.65
N ALA A 19 10.44 35.14 -2.26
CA ALA A 19 9.26 35.68 -1.58
C ALA A 19 8.04 35.73 -2.51
N ILE A 20 8.21 36.17 -3.76
CA ILE A 20 7.13 36.23 -4.76
C ILE A 20 6.66 34.81 -5.12
N VAL A 21 7.61 33.88 -5.28
CA VAL A 21 7.30 32.46 -5.55
C VAL A 21 6.57 31.84 -4.36
N GLY A 22 7.04 32.06 -3.13
CA GLY A 22 6.41 31.53 -1.92
C GLY A 22 4.98 32.04 -1.72
N VAL A 23 4.74 33.34 -1.93
CA VAL A 23 3.39 33.94 -1.83
C VAL A 23 2.50 33.46 -2.97
N GLY A 24 3.01 33.43 -4.21
CA GLY A 24 2.28 32.94 -5.38
C GLY A 24 1.87 31.47 -5.22
N PHE A 25 2.76 30.63 -4.69
CA PHE A 25 2.49 29.21 -4.46
C PHE A 25 1.53 29.00 -3.29
N SER A 26 1.64 29.79 -2.21
CA SER A 26 0.69 29.73 -1.09
C SER A 26 -0.71 30.15 -1.51
N LEU A 27 -0.85 31.14 -2.39
CA LEU A 27 -2.14 31.52 -2.98
C LEU A 27 -2.68 30.43 -3.91
N LEU A 28 -1.81 29.76 -4.67
CA LEU A 28 -2.17 28.65 -5.56
C LEU A 28 -2.63 27.40 -4.82
N LEU A 29 -1.95 27.05 -3.72
CA LEU A 29 -2.27 25.89 -2.89
C LEU A 29 -3.54 26.10 -2.07
N ASN A 30 -3.86 27.35 -1.72
CA ASN A 30 -5.08 27.70 -0.99
C ASN A 30 -6.24 28.11 -1.92
N ALA A 31 -6.06 28.08 -3.23
CA ALA A 31 -7.15 28.35 -4.18
C ALA A 31 -8.13 27.15 -4.17
N PRO A 32 -9.42 27.37 -3.89
CA PRO A 32 -10.39 26.30 -3.67
C PRO A 32 -10.68 25.46 -4.92
N ASP A 33 -10.39 25.96 -6.13
CA ASP A 33 -10.54 25.23 -7.40
C ASP A 33 -9.43 25.59 -8.40
N SER A 34 -8.48 24.68 -8.60
CA SER A 34 -7.34 24.83 -9.54
C SER A 34 -7.74 25.01 -11.01
N ASP A 35 -8.98 24.65 -11.35
CA ASP A 35 -9.53 24.74 -12.72
C ASP A 35 -9.89 26.19 -13.13
N THR A 36 -9.88 27.13 -12.18
CA THR A 36 -10.16 28.56 -12.44
C THR A 36 -8.91 29.37 -12.78
N ILE A 37 -7.71 28.80 -12.64
CA ILE A 37 -6.46 29.52 -12.87
C ILE A 37 -6.22 29.67 -14.39
N PRO A 38 -6.10 30.90 -14.92
CA PRO A 38 -5.89 31.11 -16.35
C PRO A 38 -4.62 30.39 -16.82
N PRO A 39 -4.66 29.69 -17.98
CA PRO A 39 -3.48 29.00 -18.54
C PRO A 39 -2.26 29.91 -18.73
N ALA A 40 -2.49 31.21 -18.95
CA ALA A 40 -1.44 32.23 -19.05
C ALA A 40 -0.67 32.42 -17.74
N LEU A 41 -1.34 32.30 -16.58
CA LEU A 41 -0.70 32.41 -15.26
C LEU A 41 0.20 31.20 -14.99
N TRP A 42 -0.23 30.00 -15.41
CA TRP A 42 0.59 28.79 -15.36
C TRP A 42 1.80 28.87 -16.27
N ALA A 43 1.63 29.34 -17.51
CA ALA A 43 2.73 29.55 -18.43
C ALA A 43 3.73 30.59 -17.89
N PHE A 44 3.24 31.67 -17.29
CA PHE A 44 4.07 32.68 -16.64
C PHE A 44 4.88 32.08 -15.49
N LEU A 45 4.27 31.31 -14.59
CA LEU A 45 4.98 30.65 -13.48
C LEU A 45 6.06 29.68 -13.95
N VAL A 46 5.78 28.89 -14.99
CA VAL A 46 6.74 27.92 -15.54
C VAL A 46 7.88 28.60 -16.30
N LEU A 47 7.62 29.72 -16.97
CA LEU A 47 8.62 30.42 -17.78
C LEU A 47 9.45 31.45 -16.99
N THR A 48 8.94 31.96 -15.87
CA THR A 48 9.66 32.97 -15.06
C THR A 48 10.46 32.38 -13.91
N LEU A 49 10.24 31.11 -13.54
CA LEU A 49 11.07 30.44 -12.55
C LEU A 49 12.44 30.09 -13.14
N PRO A 50 13.55 30.58 -12.56
CA PRO A 50 14.88 30.11 -12.92
C PRO A 50 14.95 28.60 -12.75
N VAL A 51 15.57 27.89 -13.70
CA VAL A 51 15.70 26.40 -13.68
C VAL A 51 16.16 25.85 -12.31
N PRO A 52 17.10 26.49 -11.58
CA PRO A 52 17.50 26.05 -10.25
C PRO A 52 16.38 26.15 -9.21
N CYS A 53 15.59 27.23 -9.25
CA CYS A 53 14.43 27.41 -8.37
C CYS A 53 13.34 26.40 -8.71
N LEU A 54 13.08 26.14 -10.00
CA LEU A 54 12.12 25.10 -10.41
C LEU A 54 12.54 23.72 -9.87
N ILE A 55 13.83 23.37 -9.94
CA ILE A 55 14.35 22.11 -9.39
C ILE A 55 14.19 22.09 -7.87
N ALA A 56 14.58 23.15 -7.15
CA ALA A 56 14.41 23.23 -5.69
C ALA A 56 12.94 23.13 -5.27
N THR A 57 12.03 23.80 -5.98
CA THR A 57 10.59 23.76 -5.70
C THR A 57 9.99 22.38 -5.98
N LEU A 58 10.41 21.73 -7.08
CA LEU A 58 10.00 20.36 -7.39
C LEU A 58 10.57 19.35 -6.38
N THR A 59 11.78 19.58 -5.87
CA THR A 59 12.44 18.73 -4.85
C THR A 59 11.82 18.94 -3.47
N PHE A 60 11.40 20.16 -3.14
CA PHE A 60 10.65 20.47 -1.92
C PHE A 60 9.23 19.89 -1.99
N ALA A 61 8.54 20.04 -3.12
CA ALA A 61 7.26 19.37 -3.37
C ALA A 61 7.40 17.83 -3.36
N TRP A 62 8.52 17.29 -3.82
CA TRP A 62 8.87 15.87 -3.72
C TRP A 62 9.02 15.39 -2.28
N PHE A 63 9.52 16.24 -1.38
CA PHE A 63 9.69 15.91 0.05
C PHE A 63 8.42 16.14 0.87
N VAL A 64 7.59 17.12 0.51
CA VAL A 64 6.40 17.54 1.28
C VAL A 64 5.13 16.81 0.84
N MET A 65 5.03 16.34 -0.41
CA MET A 65 3.83 15.62 -0.87
C MET A 65 4.04 14.11 -0.88
N GLU A 66 3.38 13.41 0.05
CA GLU A 66 3.28 11.93 0.08
C GLU A 66 2.54 11.34 -1.14
N ASP A 67 1.97 12.16 -2.02
CA ASP A 67 1.09 11.76 -3.14
C ASP A 67 1.68 12.01 -4.54
N ILE A 68 2.96 11.68 -4.74
CA ILE A 68 3.63 11.71 -6.06
C ILE A 68 2.86 10.90 -7.13
N GLN A 69 2.12 9.86 -6.75
CA GLN A 69 1.36 9.06 -7.72
C GLN A 69 0.19 9.82 -8.36
N ASP A 70 -0.45 10.73 -7.63
CA ASP A 70 -1.55 11.54 -8.17
C ASP A 70 -1.03 12.66 -9.08
N LEU A 71 0.08 13.30 -8.70
CA LEU A 71 0.78 14.26 -9.56
C LEU A 71 1.33 13.58 -10.83
N MET A 72 1.93 12.40 -10.72
CA MET A 72 2.40 11.62 -11.87
C MET A 72 1.25 11.12 -12.75
N GLN A 73 0.10 10.78 -12.18
CA GLN A 73 -1.11 10.48 -12.97
C GLN A 73 -1.63 11.73 -13.70
N LYS A 74 -1.66 12.89 -13.04
CA LYS A 74 -2.07 14.16 -13.64
C LYS A 74 -1.11 14.57 -14.76
N LEU A 75 0.19 14.52 -14.53
CA LEU A 75 1.21 14.78 -15.55
C LEU A 75 1.14 13.78 -16.72
N ARG A 76 0.90 12.48 -16.48
CA ARG A 76 0.64 11.51 -17.57
C ARG A 76 -0.61 11.86 -18.38
N ARG A 77 -1.69 12.34 -17.75
CA ARG A 77 -2.89 12.82 -18.47
C ARG A 77 -2.58 14.06 -19.33
N TRP A 78 -1.60 14.88 -18.93
CA TRP A 78 -1.16 16.07 -19.66
C TRP A 78 -0.16 15.76 -20.77
N VAL A 79 0.80 14.86 -20.57
CA VAL A 79 1.75 14.41 -21.61
C VAL A 79 1.01 13.69 -22.75
N VAL A 80 -0.08 12.96 -22.45
CA VAL A 80 -0.98 12.38 -23.48
C VAL A 80 -1.82 13.46 -24.20
N ARG A 81 -1.91 14.68 -23.66
CA ARG A 81 -2.59 15.85 -24.25
C ARG A 81 -1.65 16.85 -24.93
N ALA A 82 -0.35 16.57 -25.06
CA ALA A 82 0.47 17.30 -26.01
C ALA A 82 -0.17 17.20 -27.42
N PRO A 83 -0.28 18.29 -28.18
CA PRO A 83 -1.09 18.32 -29.38
C PRO A 83 -0.47 17.40 -30.43
N LYS A 84 -1.13 16.27 -30.70
CA LYS A 84 -0.95 15.51 -31.95
C LYS A 84 -1.47 16.33 -33.13
N ARG A 85 -0.84 17.47 -33.42
CA ARG A 85 -0.90 18.09 -34.75
C ARG A 85 0.16 17.38 -35.58
N LEU A 86 -0.17 16.20 -36.10
CA LEU A 86 0.49 15.43 -37.19
C LEU A 86 0.08 13.95 -37.09
N CYS A 87 -1.23 13.69 -37.22
CA CYS A 87 -1.73 12.41 -37.72
C CYS A 87 -2.81 12.76 -38.74
N GLY A 88 -2.34 13.17 -39.93
CA GLY A 88 -3.18 13.20 -41.12
C GLY A 88 -3.72 11.80 -41.41
N ARG A 89 -4.97 11.76 -41.89
CA ARG A 89 -5.71 10.57 -42.32
C ARG A 89 -6.03 9.55 -41.21
N LEU A 90 -6.89 9.96 -40.28
CA LEU A 90 -7.88 9.03 -39.76
C LEU A 90 -8.83 8.69 -40.91
N MET A 91 -8.73 7.45 -41.37
CA MET A 91 -9.78 6.79 -42.16
C MET A 91 -11.16 7.10 -41.55
N PRO A 92 -12.20 7.35 -42.36
CA PRO A 92 -13.56 7.33 -41.89
C PRO A 92 -13.87 5.88 -41.50
N ARG A 93 -13.52 5.51 -40.27
CA ARG A 93 -14.09 4.34 -39.64
C ARG A 93 -15.56 4.67 -39.57
N THR A 94 -16.37 4.01 -40.40
CA THR A 94 -17.82 4.01 -40.31
C THR A 94 -18.15 3.64 -38.89
N GLN A 95 -18.32 4.66 -38.04
CA GLN A 95 -18.92 4.50 -36.74
C GLN A 95 -20.33 4.06 -37.09
N GLU A 96 -20.57 2.75 -37.05
CA GLU A 96 -21.88 2.26 -36.69
C GLU A 96 -22.15 2.89 -35.31
N GLU A 97 -22.72 4.08 -35.35
CA GLU A 97 -23.22 4.76 -34.19
C GLU A 97 -24.21 3.79 -33.59
N THR A 98 -23.79 3.15 -32.49
CA THR A 98 -24.65 2.32 -31.65
C THR A 98 -25.98 3.05 -31.49
N GLY A 99 -27.12 2.38 -31.69
CA GLY A 99 -28.43 3.05 -31.77
C GLY A 99 -28.73 4.02 -30.61
N VAL A 100 -28.17 3.76 -29.44
CA VAL A 100 -28.23 4.64 -28.25
C VAL A 100 -27.63 6.03 -28.49
N ALA A 101 -26.54 6.13 -29.26
CA ALA A 101 -25.90 7.41 -29.59
C ALA A 101 -26.74 8.27 -30.54
N ARG A 102 -27.75 7.70 -31.20
CA ARG A 102 -28.66 8.46 -32.08
C ARG A 102 -29.89 9.01 -31.36
N LEU A 103 -30.13 8.58 -30.12
CA LEU A 103 -31.26 9.06 -29.35
C LEU A 103 -31.11 10.56 -29.02
N PRO A 104 -32.20 11.35 -29.11
CA PRO A 104 -32.28 12.68 -28.54
C PRO A 104 -31.90 12.69 -27.06
N ASN A 105 -31.40 13.83 -26.56
CA ASN A 105 -30.93 13.94 -25.19
C ASN A 105 -32.06 13.73 -24.18
N GLU A 106 -33.28 14.11 -24.53
CA GLU A 106 -34.49 13.98 -23.72
C GLU A 106 -34.82 12.50 -23.47
N LEU A 107 -34.76 11.67 -24.53
CA LEU A 107 -34.98 10.23 -24.41
C LEU A 107 -33.87 9.55 -23.61
N LEU A 108 -32.61 9.99 -23.79
CA LEU A 108 -31.49 9.48 -22.98
C LEU A 108 -31.67 9.82 -21.49
N LEU A 109 -32.09 11.04 -21.17
CA LEU A 109 -32.35 11.45 -19.78
C LEU A 109 -33.52 10.68 -19.18
N GLN A 110 -34.59 10.43 -19.95
CA GLN A 110 -35.71 9.58 -19.51
C GLN A 110 -35.25 8.15 -19.23
N ILE A 111 -34.44 7.54 -20.12
CA ILE A 111 -33.87 6.21 -19.88
C ILE A 111 -33.04 6.21 -18.59
N VAL A 112 -32.13 7.17 -18.43
CA VAL A 112 -31.26 7.27 -17.25
C VAL A 112 -32.06 7.49 -15.96
N ALA A 113 -33.16 8.24 -16.00
CA ALA A 113 -34.03 8.45 -14.85
C ALA A 113 -34.72 7.15 -14.35
N HIS A 114 -34.84 6.13 -15.21
CA HIS A 114 -35.38 4.83 -14.85
C HIS A 114 -34.31 3.78 -14.50
N LEU A 115 -33.02 4.12 -14.61
CA LEU A 115 -31.93 3.21 -14.24
C LEU A 115 -31.62 3.30 -12.73
N PRO A 116 -31.26 2.18 -12.09
CA PRO A 116 -30.61 2.22 -10.78
C PRO A 116 -29.38 3.13 -10.79
N ALA A 117 -29.09 3.81 -9.67
CA ALA A 117 -27.96 4.75 -9.58
C ALA A 117 -26.62 4.12 -9.98
N THR A 118 -26.40 2.84 -9.64
CA THR A 118 -25.22 2.07 -10.07
C THR A 118 -25.12 1.94 -11.59
N ASP A 119 -26.23 1.69 -12.29
CA ASP A 119 -26.26 1.54 -13.75
C ASP A 119 -26.13 2.89 -14.45
N ALA A 120 -26.72 3.94 -13.88
CA ALA A 120 -26.53 5.31 -14.33
C ALA A 120 -25.04 5.74 -14.22
N LEU A 121 -24.35 5.37 -13.13
CA LEU A 121 -22.90 5.56 -12.99
C LEU A 121 -22.10 4.78 -14.05
N ALA A 122 -22.49 3.53 -14.33
CA ALA A 122 -21.85 2.71 -15.36
C ALA A 122 -21.97 3.38 -16.73
N LEU A 123 -23.18 3.82 -17.06
CA LEU A 123 -23.51 4.50 -18.31
C LEU A 123 -22.74 5.83 -18.46
N HIS A 124 -22.66 6.60 -17.38
CA HIS A 124 -21.83 7.81 -17.28
C HIS A 124 -20.33 7.54 -17.55
N ALA A 125 -19.82 6.36 -17.20
CA ALA A 125 -18.43 5.98 -17.44
C ALA A 125 -18.13 5.52 -18.88
N THR A 126 -19.14 5.27 -19.72
CA THR A 126 -18.95 4.71 -21.07
C THR A 126 -18.44 5.73 -22.10
N CYS A 127 -18.99 6.95 -22.13
CA CYS A 127 -18.66 7.94 -23.15
C CYS A 127 -18.76 9.39 -22.65
N ARG A 128 -18.08 10.32 -23.35
CA ARG A 128 -18.03 11.74 -22.98
C ARG A 128 -19.39 12.45 -23.08
N ARG A 129 -20.26 12.05 -24.02
CA ARG A 129 -21.59 12.66 -24.19
C ARG A 129 -22.48 12.36 -22.98
N LEU A 130 -22.60 11.08 -22.62
CA LEU A 130 -23.38 10.65 -21.46
C LEU A 130 -22.83 11.22 -20.15
N ARG A 131 -21.51 11.32 -20.04
CA ARG A 131 -20.83 12.01 -18.93
C ARG A 131 -21.20 13.48 -18.78
N ARG A 132 -21.52 14.18 -19.88
CA ARG A 132 -21.90 15.60 -19.86
C ARG A 132 -23.40 15.79 -19.66
N LEU A 133 -24.21 14.87 -20.16
CA LEU A 133 -25.67 14.97 -20.11
C LEU A 133 -26.21 14.75 -18.71
N TYR A 134 -25.57 13.90 -17.92
CA TYR A 134 -26.05 13.51 -16.61
C TYR A 134 -24.90 13.50 -15.61
N TYR A 135 -25.10 14.10 -14.44
CA TYR A 135 -24.21 13.94 -13.31
C TYR A 135 -24.98 13.19 -12.21
N PRO A 136 -24.47 12.04 -11.73
CA PRO A 136 -25.17 11.20 -10.75
C PRO A 136 -25.09 11.81 -9.35
N HIS A 137 -25.83 12.90 -9.10
CA HIS A 137 -25.87 13.57 -7.81
C HIS A 137 -26.41 12.66 -6.69
N ALA A 138 -27.25 11.68 -7.05
CA ALA A 138 -27.84 10.73 -6.11
C ALA A 138 -27.00 9.47 -5.84
N ALA A 139 -25.82 9.32 -6.46
CA ALA A 139 -25.00 8.13 -6.27
C ALA A 139 -24.37 8.08 -4.87
N THR A 140 -24.74 7.07 -4.11
CA THR A 140 -24.19 6.79 -2.78
C THR A 140 -22.79 6.18 -2.87
N LEU A 141 -22.10 6.05 -1.73
CA LEU A 141 -20.85 5.28 -1.66
C LEU A 141 -21.07 3.80 -1.98
N ASP A 142 -22.22 3.25 -1.61
CA ASP A 142 -22.59 1.86 -1.87
C ASP A 142 -22.79 1.61 -3.37
N ASP A 143 -23.41 2.54 -4.10
CA ASP A 143 -23.54 2.46 -5.56
C ASP A 143 -22.17 2.43 -6.26
N ARG A 144 -21.23 3.26 -5.78
CA ARG A 144 -19.86 3.28 -6.31
C ARG A 144 -19.13 1.97 -6.00
N ALA A 145 -19.36 1.41 -4.81
CA ALA A 145 -18.80 0.12 -4.43
C ALA A 145 -19.38 -1.04 -5.27
N ASP A 146 -20.69 -1.03 -5.55
CA ASP A 146 -21.32 -2.02 -6.44
C ASP A 146 -20.82 -1.89 -7.87
N LEU A 147 -20.74 -0.67 -8.42
CA LEU A 147 -20.14 -0.46 -9.74
C LEU A 147 -18.70 -0.99 -9.80
N ALA A 148 -17.87 -0.68 -8.79
CA ALA A 148 -16.52 -1.20 -8.72
C ALA A 148 -16.49 -2.74 -8.66
N ALA A 149 -17.43 -3.37 -7.96
CA ALA A 149 -17.57 -4.83 -7.91
C ALA A 149 -17.98 -5.43 -9.26
N ARG A 150 -18.87 -4.76 -10.02
CA ARG A 150 -19.25 -5.13 -11.40
C ARG A 150 -18.07 -5.00 -12.36
N CYS A 151 -17.33 -3.88 -12.32
CA CYS A 151 -16.12 -3.69 -13.13
C CYS A 151 -15.08 -4.79 -12.86
N ARG A 152 -14.83 -5.12 -11.58
CA ARG A 152 -13.92 -6.23 -11.24
C ARG A 152 -14.39 -7.59 -11.79
N ARG A 153 -15.70 -7.84 -11.88
CA ARG A 153 -16.24 -9.07 -12.50
C ARG A 153 -16.00 -9.08 -14.01
N ASP A 154 -16.23 -7.96 -14.68
CA ASP A 154 -15.99 -7.82 -16.13
C ASP A 154 -14.50 -7.96 -16.47
N ASP A 155 -13.63 -7.27 -15.73
CA ASP A 155 -12.17 -7.40 -15.85
C ASP A 155 -11.71 -8.85 -15.69
N PHE A 156 -12.26 -9.55 -14.71
CA PHE A 156 -11.98 -10.96 -14.50
C PHE A 156 -12.47 -11.84 -15.65
N ALA A 157 -13.69 -11.62 -16.16
CA ALA A 157 -14.23 -12.36 -17.30
C ALA A 157 -13.36 -12.17 -18.55
N ARG A 158 -12.92 -10.93 -18.82
CA ARG A 158 -11.99 -10.61 -19.90
C ARG A 158 -10.63 -11.28 -19.71
N ALA A 159 -10.09 -11.29 -18.50
CA ALA A 159 -8.84 -11.98 -18.18
C ALA A 159 -8.96 -13.50 -18.37
N CYS A 160 -10.09 -14.10 -17.96
CA CYS A 160 -10.38 -15.52 -18.20
C CYS A 160 -10.42 -15.83 -19.70
N GLN A 161 -11.12 -15.01 -20.50
CA GLN A 161 -11.17 -15.19 -21.94
C GLN A 161 -9.78 -15.02 -22.57
N ALA A 162 -9.03 -13.99 -22.17
CA ALA A 162 -7.67 -13.79 -22.64
C ALA A 162 -6.75 -14.97 -22.33
N GLN A 163 -6.93 -15.63 -21.18
CA GLN A 163 -6.16 -16.84 -20.84
C GLN A 163 -6.59 -18.04 -21.70
N ARG A 164 -7.89 -18.23 -21.94
CA ARG A 164 -8.40 -19.30 -22.84
C ARG A 164 -7.91 -19.12 -24.27
N ASP A 165 -7.88 -17.88 -24.74
CA ASP A 165 -7.38 -17.49 -26.06
C ASP A 165 -5.84 -17.54 -26.16
N GLY A 166 -5.12 -17.81 -25.07
CA GLY A 166 -3.65 -17.75 -25.04
C GLY A 166 -3.06 -16.33 -25.18
N LYS A 167 -3.89 -15.29 -25.06
CA LYS A 167 -3.51 -13.87 -25.16
C LYS A 167 -3.03 -13.27 -23.83
N LEU A 168 -3.17 -13.99 -22.73
CA LEU A 168 -2.67 -13.54 -21.43
C LEU A 168 -1.12 -13.57 -21.43
N LYS A 169 -0.50 -12.60 -20.76
CA LYS A 169 0.98 -12.51 -20.63
C LYS A 169 1.56 -13.88 -20.22
N HIS A 170 2.62 -14.33 -20.89
CA HIS A 170 3.27 -15.60 -20.59
C HIS A 170 3.57 -15.75 -19.09
N GLY A 171 3.16 -16.89 -18.54
CA GLY A 171 3.34 -17.20 -17.12
C GLY A 171 2.38 -16.48 -16.18
N ALA A 172 1.37 -15.75 -16.66
CA ALA A 172 0.28 -15.25 -15.82
C ALA A 172 -0.90 -16.23 -15.81
N LEU A 173 -1.61 -16.29 -14.69
CA LEU A 173 -2.82 -17.09 -14.49
C LEU A 173 -3.87 -16.26 -13.74
N VAL A 174 -5.14 -16.49 -14.02
CA VAL A 174 -6.27 -15.87 -13.30
C VAL A 174 -6.53 -16.58 -11.98
N CYS A 175 -6.91 -15.82 -10.94
CA CYS A 175 -7.40 -16.33 -9.66
C CYS A 175 -8.88 -16.01 -9.52
N SER A 176 -9.74 -17.01 -9.35
CA SER A 176 -11.19 -16.82 -9.23
C SER A 176 -11.62 -16.18 -7.92
N TYR A 177 -10.80 -16.30 -6.87
CA TYR A 177 -11.05 -15.69 -5.57
C TYR A 177 -10.74 -14.19 -5.57
N CYS A 178 -9.50 -13.83 -5.95
CA CYS A 178 -9.06 -12.43 -6.01
C CYS A 178 -9.65 -11.67 -7.22
N ARG A 179 -10.17 -12.39 -8.21
CA ARG A 179 -10.66 -11.85 -9.50
C ARG A 179 -9.59 -11.03 -10.24
N ALA A 180 -8.34 -11.50 -10.17
CA ALA A 180 -7.17 -10.82 -10.71
C ALA A 180 -6.21 -11.81 -11.40
N THR A 181 -5.26 -11.26 -12.17
CA THR A 181 -4.18 -12.03 -12.81
C THR A 181 -2.94 -12.01 -11.93
N HIS A 182 -2.26 -13.15 -11.81
CA HIS A 182 -1.03 -13.29 -11.04
C HIS A 182 0.01 -14.14 -11.79
N PRO A 183 1.30 -13.93 -11.52
CA PRO A 183 2.35 -14.87 -11.91
C PRO A 183 2.09 -16.32 -11.52
N ARG A 184 2.56 -17.28 -12.34
CA ARG A 184 2.34 -18.74 -12.19
C ARG A 184 2.91 -19.30 -10.90
N ASN A 185 3.99 -18.71 -10.37
CA ASN A 185 4.58 -19.07 -9.07
C ASN A 185 3.69 -18.68 -7.88
N HIS A 186 2.62 -17.91 -8.07
CA HIS A 186 1.65 -17.59 -7.03
C HIS A 186 0.53 -18.62 -6.92
N PHE A 187 0.67 -19.79 -7.55
CA PHE A 187 -0.29 -20.87 -7.52
C PHE A 187 0.44 -22.15 -7.13
N ALA A 188 -0.11 -22.87 -6.15
CA ALA A 188 0.37 -24.21 -5.80
C ALA A 188 0.36 -25.12 -7.05
N ALA A 189 1.21 -26.16 -7.07
CA ALA A 189 1.28 -27.07 -8.22
C ALA A 189 -0.09 -27.63 -8.64
N HIS A 190 -0.90 -28.04 -7.66
CA HIS A 190 -2.24 -28.57 -7.90
C HIS A 190 -3.24 -27.48 -8.36
N GLU A 191 -3.13 -26.24 -7.86
CA GLU A 191 -3.97 -25.11 -8.30
C GLU A 191 -3.67 -24.71 -9.75
N ARG A 192 -2.42 -24.82 -10.19
CA ARG A 192 -2.02 -24.54 -11.59
C ARG A 192 -2.74 -25.45 -12.59
N ALA A 193 -3.04 -26.69 -12.20
CA ALA A 193 -3.76 -27.66 -13.02
C ALA A 193 -5.29 -27.48 -12.97
N ARG A 194 -5.83 -26.71 -12.01
CA ARG A 194 -7.28 -26.50 -11.87
C ARG A 194 -7.83 -25.60 -13.00
N PRO A 195 -9.12 -25.78 -13.35
CA PRO A 195 -9.81 -24.91 -14.29
C PRO A 195 -9.92 -23.47 -13.76
N LEU A 196 -10.00 -22.49 -14.67
CA LEU A 196 -9.88 -21.06 -14.37
C LEU A 196 -10.90 -20.60 -13.30
N GLU A 197 -12.09 -21.18 -13.32
CA GLU A 197 -13.23 -20.84 -12.48
C GLU A 197 -13.00 -21.25 -11.01
N ARG A 198 -12.19 -22.28 -10.79
CA ARG A 198 -11.92 -22.85 -9.45
C ARG A 198 -10.51 -22.57 -8.94
N ARG A 199 -9.64 -22.04 -9.80
CA ARG A 199 -8.24 -21.78 -9.49
C ARG A 199 -8.08 -20.66 -8.48
N ARG A 200 -7.36 -20.92 -7.40
CA ARG A 200 -7.05 -19.95 -6.34
C ARG A 200 -5.55 -19.74 -6.23
N CYS A 201 -5.14 -18.48 -6.05
CA CYS A 201 -3.75 -18.16 -5.76
C CYS A 201 -3.39 -18.59 -4.33
N LEU A 202 -2.09 -18.68 -4.05
CA LEU A 202 -1.56 -19.04 -2.74
C LEU A 202 -2.15 -18.13 -1.67
N GLY A 203 -2.17 -16.80 -1.88
CA GLY A 203 -2.77 -15.87 -0.93
C GLY A 203 -4.26 -16.11 -0.62
N ALA A 204 -5.02 -16.72 -1.54
CA ALA A 204 -6.41 -17.09 -1.32
C ALA A 204 -6.57 -18.47 -0.63
N THR A 205 -5.62 -19.37 -0.80
CA THR A 205 -5.65 -20.72 -0.22
C THR A 205 -4.95 -20.83 1.12
N THR A 206 -3.88 -20.06 1.34
CA THR A 206 -3.05 -20.16 2.52
C THR A 206 -3.69 -19.40 3.67
N ALA A 207 -4.05 -20.12 4.73
CA ALA A 207 -4.24 -19.48 6.02
C ALA A 207 -2.89 -18.96 6.51
N VAL A 208 -2.84 -17.79 7.12
CA VAL A 208 -1.65 -17.30 7.82
C VAL A 208 -1.68 -17.86 9.23
N ALA A 209 -0.77 -18.78 9.55
CA ALA A 209 -0.57 -19.22 10.93
C ALA A 209 -0.04 -18.03 11.75
N LEU A 210 -0.83 -17.61 12.74
CA LEU A 210 -0.39 -16.64 13.74
C LEU A 210 0.46 -17.37 14.78
N CYS A 211 -0.07 -18.48 15.29
CA CYS A 211 0.59 -19.38 16.23
C CYS A 211 0.30 -20.84 15.83
N PRO A 212 0.90 -21.84 16.50
CA PRO A 212 0.64 -23.26 16.22
C PRO A 212 -0.84 -23.67 16.32
N HIS A 213 -1.64 -22.95 17.11
CA HIS A 213 -3.05 -23.28 17.35
C HIS A 213 -4.03 -22.45 16.49
N ARG A 214 -3.61 -21.29 15.96
CA ARG A 214 -4.49 -20.38 15.21
C ARG A 214 -3.88 -20.00 13.87
N ALA A 215 -4.57 -20.42 12.80
CA ALA A 215 -4.34 -19.94 11.45
C ALA A 215 -5.54 -19.11 10.99
N VAL A 216 -5.26 -17.99 10.34
CA VAL A 216 -6.27 -17.02 9.92
C VAL A 216 -6.26 -16.91 8.41
N ARG A 217 -7.41 -17.19 7.80
CA ARG A 217 -7.62 -17.03 6.36
C ARG A 217 -7.89 -15.58 6.00
N HIS A 218 -7.69 -15.25 4.74
CA HIS A 218 -8.00 -13.94 4.17
C HIS A 218 -9.42 -13.46 4.52
N GLU A 219 -10.43 -14.34 4.43
CA GLU A 219 -11.83 -14.03 4.77
C GLU A 219 -12.00 -13.60 6.23
N GLN A 220 -11.30 -14.26 7.14
CA GLN A 220 -11.35 -13.95 8.57
C GLN A 220 -10.66 -12.62 8.87
N LEU A 221 -9.57 -12.30 8.16
CA LEU A 221 -8.91 -10.99 8.28
C LEU A 221 -9.79 -9.85 7.76
N LEU A 222 -10.50 -10.07 6.63
CA LEU A 222 -11.43 -9.09 6.09
C LEU A 222 -12.64 -8.88 7.00
N ALA A 223 -13.26 -9.95 7.49
CA ALA A 223 -14.40 -9.86 8.40
C ALA A 223 -14.02 -9.11 9.68
N ALA A 224 -12.88 -9.45 10.28
CA ALA A 224 -12.43 -8.78 11.49
C ALA A 224 -12.02 -7.31 11.23
N ALA A 225 -11.51 -6.96 10.05
CA ALA A 225 -11.25 -5.56 9.67
C ALA A 225 -12.52 -4.71 9.50
N GLN A 226 -13.68 -5.33 9.24
CA GLN A 226 -14.96 -4.62 9.13
C GLN A 226 -15.61 -4.37 10.50
N CYS A 227 -15.29 -5.18 11.52
CA CYS A 227 -16.00 -5.15 12.81
C CYS A 227 -15.40 -4.22 13.86
N SER A 228 -14.15 -3.76 13.74
CA SER A 228 -13.58 -2.85 14.75
C SER A 228 -12.52 -1.89 14.20
N ARG A 229 -12.32 -0.77 14.92
CA ARG A 229 -11.26 0.21 14.63
C ARG A 229 -9.85 -0.34 14.90
N GLU A 230 -9.74 -1.32 15.81
CA GLU A 230 -8.51 -2.04 16.14
C GLU A 230 -8.82 -3.53 16.35
N PRO A 231 -8.83 -4.32 15.28
CA PRO A 231 -9.19 -5.72 15.41
C PRO A 231 -8.04 -6.50 16.04
N MET A 232 -8.36 -7.26 17.08
CA MET A 232 -7.41 -8.14 17.76
C MET A 232 -7.72 -9.59 17.41
N LEU A 233 -6.72 -10.32 16.92
CA LEU A 233 -6.85 -11.76 16.75
C LEU A 233 -6.40 -12.42 18.07
N ARG A 234 -7.32 -13.07 18.79
CA ARG A 234 -7.03 -13.85 20.00
C ARG A 234 -6.96 -15.35 19.72
N CYS A 235 -5.95 -16.03 20.19
CA CYS A 235 -5.91 -17.48 20.11
C CYS A 235 -6.33 -18.04 21.47
N GLU A 236 -7.48 -18.72 21.56
CA GLU A 236 -8.01 -19.25 22.84
C GLU A 236 -7.00 -20.13 23.59
N PRO A 237 -6.29 -21.09 22.95
CA PRO A 237 -5.24 -21.86 23.64
C PRO A 237 -4.01 -21.05 24.05
N CYS A 238 -3.80 -19.86 23.48
CA CYS A 238 -2.63 -19.02 23.72
C CYS A 238 -2.99 -17.75 24.48
N ASP A 239 -4.06 -17.75 25.30
CA ASP A 239 -4.76 -16.63 25.97
C ASP A 239 -3.95 -15.36 26.34
N ALA A 240 -2.61 -15.46 26.49
CA ALA A 240 -1.65 -14.38 26.64
C ALA A 240 -1.29 -13.58 25.36
N GLU A 241 -1.48 -14.09 24.14
CA GLU A 241 -1.08 -13.41 22.89
C GLU A 241 -2.31 -12.87 22.14
N ALA A 242 -2.71 -11.64 22.47
CA ALA A 242 -3.58 -10.88 21.58
C ALA A 242 -2.72 -10.24 20.48
N TRP A 243 -3.09 -10.46 19.22
CA TRP A 243 -2.33 -9.99 18.08
C TRP A 243 -2.97 -8.71 17.56
N PRO A 244 -2.45 -7.52 17.92
CA PRO A 244 -2.90 -6.29 17.31
C PRO A 244 -2.52 -6.33 15.83
N TYR A 245 -3.50 -6.07 14.97
CA TYR A 245 -3.22 -5.90 13.56
C TYR A 245 -3.83 -4.63 13.01
N ILE A 246 -3.10 -4.01 12.09
CA ILE A 246 -3.55 -2.79 11.44
C ILE A 246 -3.89 -3.18 10.02
N TYR A 247 -5.18 -3.14 9.69
CA TYR A 247 -5.61 -3.21 8.30
C TYR A 247 -5.49 -1.83 7.67
N ASN A 248 -4.60 -1.71 6.70
CA ASN A 248 -4.40 -0.49 5.93
C ASN A 248 -5.14 -0.62 4.59
N SER A 249 -6.27 0.09 4.47
CA SER A 249 -7.14 0.08 3.30
C SER A 249 -6.72 1.08 2.22
N SER A 250 -5.89 2.09 2.54
CA SER A 250 -5.73 3.28 1.68
C SER A 250 -4.89 3.03 0.44
N HIS A 251 -3.96 2.07 0.42
CA HIS A 251 -3.08 1.90 -0.74
C HIS A 251 -2.99 0.48 -1.32
N LEU A 252 -3.06 -0.58 -0.52
CA LEU A 252 -2.81 -1.95 -1.02
C LEU A 252 -3.46 -3.03 -0.14
N SER A 253 -4.71 -2.85 0.33
CA SER A 253 -5.44 -3.81 1.20
C SER A 253 -4.49 -4.68 2.03
N SER A 254 -3.69 -4.07 2.89
CA SER A 254 -2.58 -4.78 3.55
C SER A 254 -2.86 -4.89 5.03
N VAL A 255 -2.64 -6.07 5.61
CA VAL A 255 -2.68 -6.30 7.05
C VAL A 255 -1.26 -6.27 7.58
N THR A 256 -0.96 -5.33 8.46
CA THR A 256 0.25 -5.39 9.27
C THR A 256 -0.07 -6.17 10.54
N LEU A 257 0.43 -7.41 10.63
CA LEU A 257 0.39 -8.17 11.87
C LEU A 257 1.56 -7.70 12.75
N LYS A 258 1.26 -7.25 13.97
CA LYS A 258 2.27 -6.96 14.99
C LYS A 258 2.30 -8.11 15.99
N ARG A 259 3.46 -8.74 16.16
CA ARG A 259 3.71 -9.72 17.22
C ARG A 259 4.81 -9.21 18.12
N THR A 260 4.57 -9.18 19.42
CA THR A 260 5.65 -8.99 20.41
C THR A 260 6.17 -10.36 20.83
N TYR A 261 7.43 -10.66 20.57
CA TYR A 261 8.04 -11.95 20.87
C TYR A 261 8.51 -12.05 22.32
N PHE A 262 9.12 -10.98 22.82
CA PHE A 262 9.49 -10.87 24.22
C PHE A 262 9.51 -9.41 24.63
N ARG A 263 9.40 -9.21 25.95
CA ARG A 263 9.65 -7.93 26.63
C ARG A 263 10.72 -8.16 27.66
N MET A 264 11.81 -7.40 27.58
CA MET A 264 12.88 -7.45 28.55
C MET A 264 13.00 -6.10 29.24
N GLN A 265 13.04 -6.10 30.57
CA GLN A 265 13.34 -4.92 31.35
C GLN A 265 14.85 -4.76 31.47
N VAL A 266 15.34 -3.57 31.15
CA VAL A 266 16.76 -3.28 31.10
C VAL A 266 17.02 -2.04 31.95
N PRO A 267 17.99 -2.09 32.89
CA PRO A 267 18.35 -0.93 33.68
C PRO A 267 18.73 0.25 32.77
N ARG A 268 18.30 1.46 33.14
CA ARG A 268 18.73 2.67 32.43
C ARG A 268 20.26 2.73 32.35
N HIS A 269 20.76 3.17 31.20
CA HIS A 269 22.19 3.32 30.90
C HIS A 269 23.00 2.02 30.81
N SER A 270 22.38 0.84 30.90
CA SER A 270 23.06 -0.41 30.61
C SER A 270 23.10 -0.69 29.10
N THR A 271 24.21 -1.26 28.64
CA THR A 271 24.28 -1.86 27.30
C THR A 271 23.81 -3.30 27.40
N ILE A 272 23.11 -3.79 26.38
CA ILE A 272 22.67 -5.18 26.33
C ILE A 272 23.66 -5.92 25.45
N PRO A 273 24.40 -6.90 26.00
CA PRO A 273 25.29 -7.72 25.21
C PRO A 273 24.50 -8.45 24.11
N ARG A 274 25.06 -8.51 22.89
CA ARG A 274 24.48 -9.26 21.78
C ARG A 274 24.13 -10.71 22.14
N PRO A 275 24.94 -11.46 22.93
CA PRO A 275 24.56 -12.79 23.38
C PRO A 275 23.27 -12.83 24.20
N THR A 276 23.05 -11.83 25.07
CA THR A 276 21.82 -11.73 25.88
C THR A 276 20.60 -11.45 25.01
N LEU A 277 20.73 -10.53 24.05
CA LEU A 277 19.67 -10.25 23.09
C LEU A 277 19.39 -11.50 22.23
N ALA A 278 20.43 -12.16 21.73
CA ALA A 278 20.30 -13.38 20.95
C ALA A 278 19.61 -14.50 21.73
N ALA A 279 19.97 -14.68 23.00
CA ALA A 279 19.32 -15.65 23.88
C ALA A 279 17.84 -15.32 24.12
N ALA A 280 17.51 -14.04 24.35
CA ALA A 280 16.12 -13.61 24.50
C ALA A 280 15.29 -13.82 23.23
N VAL A 281 15.88 -13.52 22.06
CA VAL A 281 15.27 -13.75 20.74
C VAL A 281 15.06 -15.25 20.53
N ALA A 282 16.07 -16.09 20.79
CA ALA A 282 15.99 -17.54 20.67
C ALA A 282 14.94 -18.15 21.63
N ALA A 283 14.89 -17.66 22.87
CA ALA A 283 13.94 -18.12 23.89
C ALA A 283 12.48 -17.79 23.54
N SER A 284 12.24 -16.75 22.72
CA SER A 284 10.88 -16.42 22.28
C SER A 284 10.23 -17.49 21.40
N GLY A 285 11.03 -18.40 20.84
CA GLY A 285 10.56 -19.59 20.17
C GLY A 285 9.90 -19.33 18.80
N GLY A 286 10.28 -20.17 17.84
CA GLY A 286 9.65 -20.21 16.53
C GLY A 286 10.18 -19.17 15.52
N PRO A 287 9.85 -19.37 14.24
CA PRO A 287 10.38 -18.55 13.16
C PRO A 287 9.72 -17.17 13.11
N ILE A 288 10.54 -16.12 12.95
CA ILE A 288 10.08 -14.74 12.77
C ILE A 288 9.45 -14.53 11.40
N CYS A 289 9.93 -15.26 10.41
CA CYS A 289 9.26 -15.54 9.15
C CYS A 289 9.77 -16.91 8.65
N PRO A 290 9.15 -17.53 7.64
CA PRO A 290 9.65 -18.80 7.07
C PRO A 290 11.12 -18.79 6.62
N HIS A 291 11.71 -17.61 6.40
CA HIS A 291 13.07 -17.46 5.90
C HIS A 291 14.06 -16.99 6.97
N MET A 292 13.57 -16.62 8.16
CA MET A 292 14.38 -16.04 9.23
C MET A 292 13.85 -16.56 10.57
N ASP A 293 14.63 -17.45 11.17
CA ASP A 293 14.40 -17.85 12.56
C ASP A 293 14.93 -16.80 13.54
N ALA A 294 14.67 -17.04 14.81
CA ALA A 294 15.11 -16.21 15.91
C ALA A 294 16.65 -16.06 15.97
N GLU A 295 17.40 -17.11 15.67
CA GLU A 295 18.86 -17.12 15.80
C GLU A 295 19.53 -16.37 14.64
N GLU A 296 19.04 -16.57 13.41
CA GLU A 296 19.45 -15.82 12.23
C GLU A 296 19.12 -14.32 12.38
N ALA A 297 17.92 -14.00 12.90
CA ALA A 297 17.58 -12.62 13.22
C ALA A 297 18.55 -12.02 14.23
N ALA A 298 18.84 -12.74 15.32
CA ALA A 298 19.78 -12.31 16.36
C ALA A 298 21.17 -12.00 15.80
N ARG A 299 21.65 -12.82 14.84
CA ARG A 299 22.93 -12.62 14.17
C ARG A 299 22.96 -11.37 13.29
N ARG A 300 21.82 -10.87 12.82
CA ARG A 300 21.76 -9.68 11.95
C ARG A 300 21.73 -8.36 12.72
N PHE A 301 21.56 -8.38 14.05
CA PHE A 301 21.66 -7.16 14.84
C PHE A 301 23.14 -6.72 14.93
N PRO A 302 23.50 -5.49 14.54
CA PRO A 302 24.85 -4.94 14.72
C PRO A 302 25.29 -4.96 16.19
N ASP A 303 26.59 -5.20 16.41
CA ASP A 303 27.21 -5.27 17.75
C ASP A 303 27.12 -3.95 18.54
N SER A 304 27.02 -2.82 17.84
CA SER A 304 27.09 -1.48 18.42
C SER A 304 25.73 -0.91 18.88
N TRP A 305 24.63 -1.66 18.75
CA TRP A 305 23.30 -1.03 18.68
C TRP A 305 22.72 -0.50 20.00
N LEU A 306 23.22 -0.94 21.15
CA LEU A 306 22.58 -0.67 22.44
C LEU A 306 23.30 0.38 23.29
N ARG A 307 23.83 1.42 22.65
CA ARG A 307 24.03 2.70 23.36
C ARG A 307 22.72 3.46 23.32
N MET A 308 21.93 3.37 24.40
CA MET A 308 20.71 4.16 24.49
C MET A 308 21.06 5.66 24.38
N PRO A 309 20.34 6.43 23.54
CA PRO A 309 20.55 7.88 23.48
C PRO A 309 20.32 8.47 24.88
N TRP A 310 21.32 9.23 25.34
CA TRP A 310 21.43 9.74 26.71
C TRP A 310 20.37 10.78 27.07
N ASP A 311 19.75 11.40 26.08
CA ASP A 311 18.91 12.58 26.22
C ASP A 311 17.40 12.26 26.35
N GLY A 312 17.03 10.98 26.36
CA GLY A 312 15.64 10.56 26.50
C GLY A 312 14.72 10.98 25.33
N SER A 313 15.28 11.53 24.24
CA SER A 313 14.51 12.18 23.18
C SER A 313 14.22 11.29 21.96
N ALA A 314 14.83 10.10 21.87
CA ALA A 314 14.61 9.20 20.75
C ALA A 314 14.24 7.77 21.18
N VAL A 315 13.02 7.35 20.81
CA VAL A 315 12.69 5.93 20.60
C VAL A 315 13.58 5.44 19.45
N GLY A 316 14.75 4.91 19.78
CA GLY A 316 15.58 4.22 18.80
C GLY A 316 14.80 3.00 18.31
N SER A 317 14.50 2.95 17.01
CA SER A 317 13.97 1.74 16.39
C SER A 317 15.05 1.09 15.56
N ALA A 318 15.35 -0.15 15.92
CA ALA A 318 16.34 -0.97 15.28
C ALA A 318 15.61 -2.01 14.44
N ALA A 319 15.90 -2.08 13.14
CA ALA A 319 15.19 -3.00 12.27
C ALA A 319 16.06 -3.95 11.45
N VAL A 320 15.73 -5.23 11.55
CA VAL A 320 16.25 -6.29 10.67
C VAL A 320 15.16 -6.65 9.68
N ARG A 321 15.50 -6.62 8.40
CA ARG A 321 14.64 -7.11 7.32
C ARG A 321 15.09 -8.50 6.91
N CYS A 322 14.12 -9.31 6.50
CA CYS A 322 14.43 -10.52 5.75
C CYS A 322 14.96 -10.11 4.36
N ASP A 323 16.05 -10.74 3.90
CA ASP A 323 16.65 -10.42 2.58
C ASP A 323 15.86 -10.99 1.40
N ASP A 324 14.88 -11.86 1.68
CA ASP A 324 14.02 -12.37 0.63
C ASP A 324 13.18 -11.22 0.08
N ILE A 325 13.30 -10.98 -1.23
CA ILE A 325 12.68 -9.88 -1.99
C ILE A 325 11.16 -9.83 -1.78
N TRP A 326 10.56 -10.96 -1.39
CA TRP A 326 9.13 -11.12 -1.21
C TRP A 326 8.69 -11.16 0.27
N CYS A 327 9.64 -11.09 1.20
CA CYS A 327 9.37 -11.14 2.63
C CYS A 327 9.55 -9.76 3.28
N ASN A 328 8.45 -9.05 3.49
CA ASN A 328 8.44 -7.79 4.24
C ASN A 328 8.36 -8.02 5.76
N ALA A 329 8.92 -9.13 6.26
CA ALA A 329 9.06 -9.32 7.69
C ALA A 329 10.13 -8.35 8.18
N ARG A 330 9.70 -7.39 9.01
CA ARG A 330 10.57 -6.46 9.69
C ARG A 330 10.51 -6.77 11.18
N LEU A 331 11.65 -7.08 11.76
CA LEU A 331 11.80 -7.04 13.21
C LEU A 331 12.11 -5.62 13.61
N GLU A 332 11.43 -5.13 14.63
CA GLU A 332 11.68 -3.83 15.22
C GLU A 332 11.89 -4.04 16.71
N LEU A 333 13.04 -3.61 17.23
CA LEU A 333 13.19 -3.41 18.67
C LEU A 333 12.65 -2.02 18.99
N GLU A 334 11.60 -1.98 19.78
CA GLU A 334 11.01 -0.74 20.27
C GLU A 334 11.40 -0.57 21.75
N LEU A 335 12.02 0.57 22.08
CA LEU A 335 12.22 0.98 23.47
C LEU A 335 10.95 1.67 23.97
N GLU A 336 10.23 1.02 24.86
CA GLU A 336 9.08 1.58 25.57
C GLU A 336 9.55 2.12 26.92
N LEU A 337 9.48 3.45 27.10
CA LEU A 337 9.65 4.07 28.41
C LEU A 337 8.42 3.74 29.26
N GLN A 338 8.60 3.02 30.35
CA GLN A 338 7.51 2.84 31.29
C GLN A 338 7.29 4.14 32.07
N PRO A 339 6.09 4.75 32.00
CA PRO A 339 5.77 5.89 32.85
C PRO A 339 5.78 5.41 34.30
N ARG A 340 6.63 6.03 35.13
CA ARG A 340 6.55 5.87 36.59
C ARG A 340 5.45 6.78 37.11
N GLU A 341 4.67 6.30 38.08
CA GLU A 341 3.75 7.13 38.88
C GLU A 341 4.49 8.17 39.76
N LYS A 342 5.82 8.07 39.94
CA LYS A 342 6.61 8.95 40.82
C LYS A 342 8.05 9.20 40.34
N GLY A 343 8.23 9.84 39.17
CA GLY A 343 9.40 10.70 38.90
C GLY A 343 10.77 10.08 38.56
N ALA A 344 10.96 8.75 38.50
CA ALA A 344 12.23 8.18 38.03
C ALA A 344 12.04 6.88 37.24
N VAL A 345 12.11 6.91 35.91
CA VAL A 345 12.04 5.69 35.09
C VAL A 345 13.26 4.82 35.43
N THR A 346 13.03 3.60 35.90
CA THR A 346 14.09 2.68 36.40
C THR A 346 14.43 1.57 35.42
N ALA A 347 13.52 1.27 34.50
CA ALA A 347 13.71 0.25 33.49
C ALA A 347 13.22 0.75 32.13
N VAL A 348 13.89 0.32 31.07
CA VAL A 348 13.40 0.42 29.71
C VAL A 348 12.89 -0.95 29.28
N VAL A 349 11.70 -0.98 28.68
CA VAL A 349 11.16 -2.22 28.11
C VAL A 349 11.62 -2.29 26.67
N ILE A 350 12.40 -3.32 26.35
CA ILE A 350 12.70 -3.66 24.97
C ILE A 350 11.69 -4.69 24.53
N ALA A 351 10.86 -4.30 23.58
CA ALA A 351 9.93 -5.19 22.90
C ALA A 351 10.48 -5.54 21.52
N MET A 352 10.70 -6.83 21.26
CA MET A 352 10.94 -7.28 19.89
C MET A 352 9.59 -7.47 19.20
N LYS A 353 9.27 -6.58 18.26
CA LYS A 353 8.04 -6.64 17.48
C LYS A 353 8.34 -7.11 16.06
N SER A 354 7.66 -8.13 15.55
CA SER A 354 7.61 -8.30 14.08
C SER A 354 6.46 -7.49 13.53
N LYS A 355 6.73 -6.61 12.57
CA LYS A 355 5.74 -6.12 11.63
C LYS A 355 5.80 -7.02 10.40
N ARG A 356 4.76 -7.83 10.20
CA ARG A 356 4.58 -8.58 8.96
C ARG A 356 3.53 -7.87 8.13
N LEU A 357 3.95 -7.29 7.01
CA LEU A 357 3.03 -6.73 6.04
C LEU A 357 2.51 -7.84 5.14
N LEU A 358 1.28 -8.26 5.37
CA LEU A 358 0.53 -9.14 4.49
C LEU A 358 -0.25 -8.27 3.52
N PHE A 359 0.07 -8.34 2.24
CA PHE A 359 -0.80 -7.73 1.24
C PHE A 359 -1.96 -8.69 0.96
N LEU A 360 -3.18 -8.31 1.35
CA LEU A 360 -4.39 -9.08 1.07
C LEU A 360 -4.78 -9.00 -0.42
N VAL A 361 -4.39 -7.90 -1.08
CA VAL A 361 -4.48 -7.75 -2.53
C VAL A 361 -3.15 -7.27 -3.07
N THR A 362 -2.26 -8.20 -3.36
CA THR A 362 -1.01 -7.92 -4.07
C THR A 362 -1.23 -7.81 -5.58
N LYS A 363 -0.64 -6.80 -6.23
CA LYS A 363 -0.19 -6.94 -7.65
C LYS A 363 0.92 -8.00 -7.82
N THR A 364 1.48 -8.52 -6.73
CA THR A 364 2.71 -9.35 -6.65
C THR A 364 2.67 -10.55 -5.67
N GLY A 365 1.52 -11.21 -5.50
CA GLY A 365 1.19 -12.20 -4.44
C GLY A 365 2.07 -13.42 -4.14
N ALA A 366 3.18 -13.21 -3.45
CA ALA A 366 3.98 -14.29 -2.90
C ALA A 366 3.49 -14.74 -1.50
N VAL A 367 3.08 -16.00 -1.36
CA VAL A 367 3.17 -16.81 -0.12
C VAL A 367 3.70 -18.19 -0.51
N HIS A 368 4.69 -18.69 0.23
CA HIS A 368 5.64 -19.72 -0.19
C HIS A 368 5.27 -21.15 0.26
N GLU A 369 5.45 -22.16 -0.60
CA GLU A 369 5.15 -23.59 -0.37
C GLU A 369 6.02 -24.21 0.76
N ARG A 370 7.26 -23.71 0.96
CA ARG A 370 8.13 -24.14 2.10
C ARG A 370 7.59 -23.72 3.47
N TRP A 371 6.79 -22.66 3.55
CA TRP A 371 6.20 -22.19 4.80
C TRP A 371 5.18 -23.19 5.35
N MET A 372 4.37 -23.81 4.48
CA MET A 372 3.42 -24.83 4.92
C MET A 372 4.12 -26.10 5.41
N ASN A 373 5.17 -26.56 4.73
CA ASN A 373 5.90 -27.75 5.16
C ASN A 373 6.59 -27.52 6.52
N ALA A 374 7.20 -26.35 6.75
CA ALA A 374 7.81 -26.02 8.05
C ALA A 374 6.78 -25.90 9.19
N CYS A 375 5.59 -25.33 8.94
CA CYS A 375 4.52 -25.25 9.95
C CYS A 375 3.87 -26.62 10.24
N ILE A 376 3.72 -27.48 9.23
CA ILE A 376 3.23 -28.86 9.37
C ILE A 376 4.26 -29.70 10.14
N GLU A 377 5.55 -29.56 9.84
CA GLU A 377 6.63 -30.26 10.54
C GLU A 377 6.77 -29.79 12.00
N ALA A 378 6.72 -28.48 12.27
CA ALA A 378 6.81 -27.91 13.63
C ALA A 378 5.60 -28.28 14.52
N SER A 379 4.39 -28.33 13.96
CA SER A 379 3.20 -28.79 14.69
C SER A 379 3.27 -30.30 14.97
N SER A 380 3.77 -31.11 14.02
CA SER A 380 3.93 -32.56 14.22
C SER A 380 5.02 -32.93 15.23
N SER A 381 6.11 -32.17 15.33
CA SER A 381 7.21 -32.41 16.28
C SER A 381 6.86 -31.95 17.70
N THR A 382 6.12 -30.84 17.84
CA THR A 382 5.62 -30.34 19.13
C THR A 382 4.56 -31.26 19.73
N VAL A 383 3.65 -31.81 18.92
CA VAL A 383 2.65 -32.80 19.37
C VAL A 383 3.31 -34.13 19.79
N ARG A 384 4.42 -34.54 19.15
CA ARG A 384 5.19 -35.72 19.57
C ARG A 384 5.95 -35.52 20.88
N ARG A 385 6.40 -34.29 21.18
CA ARG A 385 7.06 -33.95 22.45
C ARG A 385 6.10 -33.79 23.63
N LEU A 386 4.83 -33.47 23.39
CA LEU A 386 3.80 -33.37 24.44
C LEU A 386 3.11 -34.71 24.76
N ARG A 387 3.33 -35.74 23.93
CA ARG A 387 2.83 -37.11 24.14
C ARG A 387 3.87 -38.08 24.74
N ARG A 388 5.11 -37.63 24.91
CA ARG A 388 6.15 -38.29 25.70
C ARG A 388 6.35 -37.47 26.96
#